data_AF-A0A962Q9Q7-F1
#
_entry.id   AF-A0A962Q9Q7-F1
#
_cell.length_a   1.000
_cell.length_b   1.000
_cell.length_c   1.000
_cell.angle_alpha   90.00
_cell.angle_beta   90.00
_cell.angle_gamma   90.00
#
_symmetry.space_group_name_H-M   'P 1'
#
loop_
_entity.id
_entity.type
_entity.pdbx_description
1 polymer ?
#
loop_
_entity_poly.entity_id
_entity_poly.type
_entity_poly.pdbx_seq_one_letter_code
_entity_poly.pdbx_strand_id
1 'polypeptide(L)'
;MSLITLDKETAIKKISERCGEALRQAVKGTCLYFAEEMLIEFGLMRPETMIYDDDEMYRLLHILMENTAGWSKFPKREKSIITSTSSVPLNKQHNVYIILPVNGTKLGICADDDFYTSFNKIETEFDVQDAYEFEQNLKQLLNCVNMFVHDKEIEEWTNSDVIKVCKMFDNIMNSIKGSYNFKIFFETTTSSSLVSWTKKTPLYDRICQYMDPELNGFELKKITDLTKRKNREVWFANECYIISKNLFDEIVDSGKLAHILIDDK
;
A
#
# COMPACT_ATOMS: atom_id res chain seq x y z
N MET A 1 -2.85 3.64 13.50
CA MET A 1 -3.29 5.02 13.17
C MET A 1 -3.99 5.59 14.39
N SER A 2 -3.80 6.88 14.71
CA SER A 2 -4.52 7.52 15.81
C SER A 2 -5.64 8.39 15.29
N LEU A 3 -6.79 8.29 15.96
CA LEU A 3 -7.98 9.07 15.69
C LEU A 3 -8.39 9.84 16.95
N ILE A 4 -8.52 11.16 16.80
CA ILE A 4 -8.89 12.08 17.88
C ILE A 4 -10.20 12.74 17.50
N THR A 5 -11.26 12.56 18.30
CA THR A 5 -12.54 13.25 18.11
C THR A 5 -12.38 14.75 18.27
N LEU A 6 -13.04 15.52 17.42
CA LEU A 6 -13.05 16.98 17.49
C LEU A 6 -14.47 17.50 17.72
N ASP A 7 -14.61 18.59 18.45
CA ASP A 7 -15.85 19.35 18.45
C ASP A 7 -16.07 20.02 17.08
N LYS A 8 -17.34 20.29 16.77
CA LYS A 8 -17.77 20.80 15.47
C LYS A 8 -17.14 22.15 15.10
N GLU A 9 -17.05 23.08 16.03
CA GLU A 9 -16.53 24.42 15.74
C GLU A 9 -15.04 24.37 15.42
N THR A 10 -14.28 23.63 16.24
CA THR A 10 -12.84 23.39 16.01
C THR A 10 -12.62 22.66 14.69
N ALA A 11 -13.40 21.62 14.40
CA ALA A 11 -13.25 20.82 13.18
C ALA A 11 -13.50 21.67 11.92
N ILE A 12 -14.62 22.40 11.87
CA ILE A 12 -14.96 23.27 10.73
C ILE A 12 -13.86 24.30 10.50
N LYS A 13 -13.42 24.99 11.57
CA LYS A 13 -12.34 25.97 11.46
C LYS A 13 -11.07 25.35 10.88
N LYS A 14 -10.64 24.20 11.39
CA LYS A 14 -9.42 23.53 10.94
C LYS A 14 -9.51 22.99 9.51
N ILE A 15 -10.66 22.44 9.13
CA ILE A 15 -10.90 21.97 7.76
C ILE A 15 -10.81 23.14 6.78
N SER A 16 -11.47 24.27 7.07
CA SER A 16 -11.41 25.46 6.22
C SER A 16 -9.98 26.02 6.09
N GLU A 17 -9.21 26.03 7.19
CA GLU A 17 -7.83 26.54 7.21
C GLU A 17 -6.84 25.63 6.47
N ARG A 18 -7.02 24.30 6.54
CA ARG A 18 -5.94 23.34 6.22
C ARG A 18 -6.25 22.38 5.07
N CYS A 19 -7.51 22.22 4.70
CA CYS A 19 -7.97 21.16 3.79
C CYS A 19 -8.74 21.71 2.59
N GLY A 20 -8.56 22.98 2.23
CA GLY A 20 -9.26 23.62 1.12
C GLY A 20 -9.15 22.86 -0.21
N GLU A 21 -7.99 22.27 -0.51
CA GLU A 21 -7.80 21.45 -1.72
C GLU A 21 -8.71 20.21 -1.74
N ALA A 22 -8.68 19.44 -0.65
CA ALA A 22 -9.48 18.23 -0.50
C ALA A 22 -10.98 18.54 -0.43
N LEU A 23 -11.36 19.61 0.28
CA LEU A 23 -12.74 20.03 0.43
C LEU A 23 -13.35 20.45 -0.91
N ARG A 24 -12.61 21.20 -1.74
CA ARG A 24 -13.07 21.55 -3.10
C ARG A 24 -13.29 20.32 -3.97
N GLN A 25 -12.43 19.31 -3.86
CA GLN A 25 -12.61 18.06 -4.61
C GLN A 25 -13.81 17.26 -4.12
N ALA A 26 -13.98 17.18 -2.80
CA ALA A 26 -15.10 16.49 -2.19
C ALA A 26 -16.45 17.10 -2.61
N VAL A 27 -16.56 18.44 -2.62
CA VAL A 27 -17.78 19.14 -3.10
C VAL A 27 -18.04 18.88 -4.58
N LYS A 28 -17.00 18.68 -5.40
CA LYS A 28 -17.14 18.28 -6.82
C LYS A 28 -17.52 16.80 -6.98
N GLY A 29 -17.69 16.05 -5.88
CA GLY A 29 -18.03 14.63 -5.88
C GLY A 29 -16.82 13.70 -6.08
N THR A 30 -15.60 14.20 -5.90
CA THR A 30 -14.38 13.40 -5.87
C THR A 30 -13.86 13.34 -4.45
N CYS A 31 -14.21 12.27 -3.74
CA CYS A 31 -13.89 12.09 -2.32
C CYS A 31 -12.95 10.92 -2.09
N LEU A 32 -12.22 10.97 -0.98
CA LEU A 32 -11.61 9.82 -0.35
C LEU A 32 -12.49 9.39 0.81
N TYR A 33 -12.56 8.08 1.04
CA TYR A 33 -13.44 7.46 2.02
C TYR A 33 -12.68 6.55 2.96
N PHE A 34 -13.18 6.45 4.18
CA PHE A 34 -12.74 5.50 5.19
C PHE A 34 -13.97 4.95 5.89
N ALA A 35 -13.93 3.69 6.31
CA ALA A 35 -15.06 3.01 6.92
C ALA A 35 -14.65 2.39 8.24
N GLU A 36 -15.38 2.71 9.32
CA GLU A 36 -15.05 2.30 10.69
C GLU A 36 -16.31 2.09 11.53
N GLU A 37 -16.25 1.22 12.53
CA GLU A 37 -17.37 0.95 13.44
C GLU A 37 -17.70 2.14 14.35
N MET A 38 -16.67 2.90 14.72
CA MET A 38 -16.80 4.07 15.58
C MET A 38 -17.83 5.05 15.01
N LEU A 39 -18.63 5.67 15.87
CA LEU A 39 -19.59 6.72 15.51
C LEU A 39 -19.04 8.07 15.96
N ILE A 40 -18.44 8.82 15.02
CA ILE A 40 -18.00 10.19 15.25
C ILE A 40 -18.54 11.11 14.16
N GLU A 41 -18.68 12.39 14.47
CA GLU A 41 -19.03 13.40 13.47
C GLU A 41 -17.78 13.97 12.80
N PHE A 42 -16.77 14.29 13.61
CA PHE A 42 -15.49 14.86 13.17
C PHE A 42 -14.32 14.21 13.90
N GLY A 43 -13.20 14.09 13.20
CA GLY A 43 -11.95 13.65 13.81
C GLY A 43 -10.71 14.17 13.10
N LEU A 44 -9.59 14.17 13.83
CA LEU A 44 -8.24 14.29 13.29
C LEU A 44 -7.60 12.91 13.28
N MET A 45 -7.14 12.49 12.11
CA MET A 45 -6.48 11.21 11.91
C MET A 45 -5.01 11.43 11.58
N ARG A 46 -4.12 10.70 12.25
CA ARG A 46 -2.68 10.76 12.03
C ARG A 46 -2.12 9.40 11.61
N PRO A 47 -1.20 9.39 10.63
CA PRO A 47 -0.53 8.16 10.25
C PRO A 47 0.36 7.69 11.39
N GLU A 48 0.33 6.38 11.63
CA GLU A 48 1.24 5.70 12.55
C GLU A 48 1.96 4.61 11.77
N THR A 49 3.08 4.15 12.33
CA THR A 49 3.76 2.99 11.76
C THR A 49 2.83 1.79 11.88
N MET A 50 2.62 1.10 10.77
CA MET A 50 1.91 -0.16 10.70
C MET A 50 2.63 -1.16 11.61
N ILE A 51 1.87 -1.74 12.52
CA ILE A 51 2.31 -2.92 13.26
C ILE A 51 1.87 -4.08 12.38
N TYR A 52 2.84 -4.85 11.89
CA TYR A 52 2.51 -6.11 11.24
C TYR A 52 2.05 -7.06 12.35
N ASP A 53 0.82 -7.55 12.25
CA ASP A 53 0.27 -8.52 13.20
C ASP A 53 1.07 -9.85 13.13
N ASP A 54 0.72 -10.84 13.95
CA ASP A 54 1.46 -12.12 14.10
C ASP A 54 1.72 -12.87 12.76
N ASP A 55 0.96 -12.58 11.70
CA ASP A 55 1.16 -13.17 10.36
C ASP A 55 2.26 -12.47 9.52
N GLU A 56 2.88 -11.40 10.03
CA GLU A 56 3.91 -10.57 9.38
C GLU A 56 3.58 -10.17 7.92
N MET A 57 2.29 -10.13 7.57
CA MET A 57 1.85 -9.94 6.18
C MET A 57 2.48 -8.67 5.62
N TYR A 58 3.11 -8.76 4.44
CA TYR A 58 3.68 -7.63 3.71
C TYR A 58 4.97 -7.07 4.26
N ARG A 59 5.57 -7.64 5.32
CA ARG A 59 6.86 -7.17 5.82
C ARG A 59 7.94 -7.28 4.74
N LEU A 60 8.03 -8.42 4.06
CA LEU A 60 9.03 -8.62 3.00
C LEU A 60 8.72 -7.79 1.77
N LEU A 61 7.43 -7.61 1.42
CA LEU A 61 7.04 -6.74 0.31
C LEU A 61 7.46 -5.28 0.57
N HIS A 62 7.23 -4.75 1.78
CA HIS A 62 7.64 -3.39 2.15
C HIS A 62 9.17 -3.24 2.16
N ILE A 63 9.91 -4.23 2.68
CA ILE A 63 11.39 -4.29 2.58
C ILE A 63 11.83 -4.13 1.11
N LEU A 64 11.22 -4.87 0.19
CA LEU A 64 11.59 -4.80 -1.22
C LEU A 64 11.22 -3.44 -1.87
N MET A 65 10.09 -2.84 -1.49
CA MET A 65 9.70 -1.50 -1.97
C MET A 65 10.74 -0.45 -1.57
N GLU A 66 11.25 -0.47 -0.34
CA GLU A 66 12.25 0.51 0.13
C GLU A 66 13.54 0.52 -0.71
N ASN A 67 13.87 -0.62 -1.33
CA ASN A 67 15.08 -0.74 -2.15
C ASN A 67 14.83 -0.49 -3.65
N THR A 68 13.58 -0.36 -4.07
CA THR A 68 13.23 -0.19 -5.48
C THR A 68 13.06 1.30 -5.78
N ALA A 69 13.93 1.85 -6.64
CA ALA A 69 14.13 3.29 -6.79
C ALA A 69 12.84 4.10 -7.04
N GLY A 70 11.86 3.53 -7.76
CA GLY A 70 10.59 4.19 -8.06
C GLY A 70 9.74 4.54 -6.83
N TRP A 71 9.79 3.71 -5.78
CA TRP A 71 8.93 3.87 -4.59
C TRP A 71 9.36 5.01 -3.69
N SER A 72 10.61 5.47 -3.78
CA SER A 72 11.12 6.59 -2.97
C SER A 72 10.36 7.91 -3.21
N LYS A 73 9.62 8.02 -4.34
CA LYS A 73 8.77 9.17 -4.67
C LYS A 73 7.41 9.12 -3.97
N PHE A 74 6.95 7.94 -3.57
CA PHE A 74 5.62 7.71 -2.99
C PHE A 74 5.63 7.95 -1.47
N PRO A 75 4.45 8.23 -0.87
CA PRO A 75 4.32 8.17 0.58
C PRO A 75 4.68 6.77 1.08
N LYS A 76 5.47 6.69 2.16
CA LYS A 76 5.81 5.45 2.86
C LYS A 76 4.55 4.76 3.35
N ARG A 77 4.20 3.63 2.74
CA ARG A 77 2.93 2.92 2.98
C ARG A 77 2.83 2.41 4.42
N GLU A 78 3.92 1.89 4.95
CA GLU A 78 4.06 1.42 6.33
C GLU A 78 3.85 2.54 7.36
N LYS A 79 3.79 3.80 6.93
CA LYS A 79 3.48 4.95 7.77
C LYS A 79 2.49 5.89 7.08
N SER A 80 1.38 5.33 6.62
CA SER A 80 0.33 6.05 5.91
C SER A 80 -1.05 5.77 6.45
N ILE A 81 -1.97 6.70 6.18
CA ILE A 81 -3.41 6.47 6.28
C ILE A 81 -3.84 5.80 4.97
N ILE A 82 -4.60 4.70 5.08
CA ILE A 82 -5.13 3.95 3.94
C ILE A 82 -6.63 4.25 3.81
N THR A 83 -7.05 4.57 2.60
CA THR A 83 -8.40 5.04 2.27
C THR A 83 -8.85 4.43 0.94
N SER A 84 -10.11 4.64 0.57
CA SER A 84 -10.65 4.22 -0.73
C SER A 84 -11.30 5.39 -1.47
N THR A 85 -11.34 5.34 -2.79
CA THR A 85 -12.20 6.20 -3.62
C THR A 85 -13.67 5.73 -3.66
N SER A 86 -13.98 4.55 -3.11
CA SER A 86 -15.35 4.01 -3.02
C SER A 86 -16.02 4.40 -1.71
N SER A 87 -17.26 4.89 -1.80
CA SER A 87 -18.10 5.17 -0.61
C SER A 87 -18.79 3.92 -0.05
N VAL A 88 -18.60 2.75 -0.66
CA VAL A 88 -19.27 1.51 -0.26
C VAL A 88 -18.32 0.71 0.64
N PRO A 89 -18.64 0.56 1.94
CA PRO A 89 -17.79 -0.20 2.85
C PRO A 89 -17.94 -1.70 2.59
N LEU A 90 -16.87 -2.46 2.85
CA LEU A 90 -16.90 -3.93 2.80
C LEU A 90 -17.87 -4.49 3.85
N ASN A 91 -17.80 -3.96 5.09
CA ASN A 91 -18.76 -4.26 6.14
C ASN A 91 -19.88 -3.21 6.18
N LYS A 92 -21.12 -3.64 5.92
CA LYS A 92 -22.30 -2.76 5.92
C LYS A 92 -22.64 -2.16 7.29
N GLN A 93 -22.04 -2.68 8.38
CA GLN A 93 -22.22 -2.14 9.72
C GLN A 93 -21.29 -0.94 9.99
N HIS A 94 -20.29 -0.70 9.14
CA HIS A 94 -19.35 0.41 9.33
C HIS A 94 -19.97 1.75 8.90
N ASN A 95 -19.64 2.80 9.63
CA ASN A 95 -19.91 4.18 9.27
C ASN A 95 -18.92 4.63 8.19
N VAL A 96 -19.41 5.39 7.21
CA VAL A 96 -18.58 5.92 6.12
C VAL A 96 -18.21 7.37 6.42
N TYR A 97 -16.93 7.68 6.22
CA TYR A 97 -16.33 8.97 6.46
C TYR A 97 -15.77 9.54 5.16
N ILE A 98 -15.84 10.87 5.00
CA ILE A 98 -15.06 11.60 4.00
C ILE A 98 -13.72 11.95 4.62
N ILE A 99 -12.65 11.66 3.89
CA ILE A 99 -11.28 11.96 4.26
C ILE A 99 -10.82 13.24 3.56
N LEU A 100 -10.33 14.19 4.36
CA LEU A 100 -9.86 15.49 3.91
C LEU A 100 -8.38 15.65 4.31
N PRO A 101 -7.43 15.20 3.48
CA PRO A 101 -6.01 15.44 3.73
C PRO A 101 -5.68 16.93 3.77
N VAL A 102 -4.63 17.29 4.50
CA VAL A 102 -4.12 18.67 4.49
C VAL A 102 -3.61 19.06 3.11
N ASN A 103 -3.64 20.35 2.78
CA ASN A 103 -3.18 20.88 1.49
C ASN A 103 -1.75 20.44 1.15
N GLY A 104 -1.50 20.16 -0.12
CA GLY A 104 -0.21 19.69 -0.63
C GLY A 104 0.08 18.21 -0.40
N THR A 105 -0.85 17.45 0.21
CA THR A 105 -0.69 16.01 0.42
C THR A 105 -0.51 15.27 -0.91
N LYS A 106 0.53 14.42 -0.96
CA LYS A 106 0.74 13.46 -2.06
C LYS A 106 0.04 12.15 -1.74
N LEU A 107 -0.62 11.60 -2.75
CA LEU A 107 -1.40 10.37 -2.71
C LEU A 107 -0.67 9.31 -3.54
N GLY A 108 -0.43 8.15 -2.94
CA GLY A 108 -0.21 6.92 -3.69
C GLY A 108 -1.55 6.29 -4.01
N ILE A 109 -1.74 5.87 -5.25
CA ILE A 109 -3.01 5.30 -5.74
C ILE A 109 -2.69 3.95 -6.39
N CYS A 110 -3.41 2.92 -5.96
CA CYS A 110 -3.33 1.57 -6.51
C CYS A 110 -3.77 1.52 -7.98
N ALA A 111 -3.16 0.63 -8.75
CA ALA A 111 -3.54 0.38 -10.14
C ALA A 111 -4.90 -0.33 -10.21
N ASP A 112 -5.14 -1.24 -9.27
CA ASP A 112 -6.41 -1.93 -9.07
C ASP A 112 -7.09 -1.59 -7.73
N ASP A 113 -8.16 -2.29 -7.41
CA ASP A 113 -9.03 -2.04 -6.26
C ASP A 113 -8.27 -1.97 -4.92
N ASP A 114 -7.26 -2.83 -4.73
CA ASP A 114 -6.43 -2.87 -3.53
C ASP A 114 -4.93 -2.96 -3.84
N PHE A 115 -4.10 -2.82 -2.80
CA PHE A 115 -2.65 -2.88 -2.94
C PHE A 115 -2.13 -4.23 -3.45
N TYR A 116 -2.79 -5.34 -3.10
CA TYR A 116 -2.30 -6.70 -3.33
C TYR A 116 -2.49 -7.16 -4.77
N THR A 117 -3.60 -6.74 -5.37
CA THR A 117 -3.97 -6.98 -6.77
C THR A 117 -3.35 -5.96 -7.74
N SER A 118 -2.57 -5.01 -7.22
CA SER A 118 -1.93 -3.96 -8.03
C SER A 118 -0.55 -4.33 -8.57
N PHE A 119 -0.10 -5.59 -8.44
CA PHE A 119 1.23 -6.04 -8.87
C PHE A 119 1.18 -7.04 -10.05
N ASN A 120 0.34 -6.76 -11.04
CA ASN A 120 0.09 -7.64 -12.19
C ASN A 120 1.36 -8.08 -12.96
N LYS A 121 2.45 -7.30 -12.90
CA LYS A 121 3.72 -7.64 -13.56
C LYS A 121 4.51 -8.68 -12.78
N ILE A 122 4.42 -8.65 -11.46
CA ILE A 122 4.98 -9.69 -10.59
C ILE A 122 4.21 -10.98 -10.79
N GLU A 123 2.88 -10.90 -10.75
CA GLU A 123 1.98 -12.05 -10.97
C GLU A 123 2.36 -12.82 -12.24
N THR A 124 2.50 -12.10 -13.36
CA THR A 124 2.87 -12.69 -14.65
C THR A 124 4.30 -13.24 -14.66
N GLU A 125 5.25 -12.52 -14.05
CA GLU A 125 6.68 -12.88 -14.11
C GLU A 125 7.00 -14.12 -13.28
N PHE A 126 6.37 -14.23 -12.11
CA PHE A 126 6.65 -15.25 -11.09
C PHE A 126 5.58 -16.36 -11.03
N ASP A 127 4.54 -16.27 -11.86
CA ASP A 127 3.43 -17.23 -11.94
C ASP A 127 2.71 -17.38 -10.59
N VAL A 128 2.22 -16.25 -10.08
CA VAL A 128 1.52 -16.13 -8.79
C VAL A 128 0.24 -15.32 -8.97
N GLN A 129 -0.76 -15.53 -8.11
CA GLN A 129 -2.09 -14.92 -8.20
C GLN A 129 -2.09 -13.45 -7.82
N ASP A 130 -1.31 -13.06 -6.81
CA ASP A 130 -1.24 -11.69 -6.29
C ASP A 130 0.09 -11.43 -5.55
N ALA A 131 0.24 -10.21 -5.01
CA ALA A 131 1.42 -9.81 -4.26
C ALA A 131 1.59 -10.57 -2.92
N TYR A 132 0.51 -11.09 -2.34
CA TYR A 132 0.57 -11.87 -1.11
C TYR A 132 1.16 -13.26 -1.38
N GLU A 133 0.66 -13.97 -2.40
CA GLU A 133 1.23 -15.24 -2.81
C GLU A 133 2.71 -15.09 -3.26
N PHE A 134 3.02 -14.01 -3.98
CA PHE A 134 4.41 -13.68 -4.32
C PHE A 134 5.30 -13.62 -3.07
N GLU A 135 4.87 -12.89 -2.04
CA GLU A 135 5.64 -12.72 -0.81
C GLU A 135 5.84 -14.05 -0.08
N GLN A 136 4.79 -14.87 0.05
CA GLN A 136 4.87 -16.17 0.71
C GLN A 136 5.84 -17.10 -0.03
N ASN A 137 5.73 -17.18 -1.35
CA ASN A 137 6.59 -18.01 -2.18
C ASN A 137 8.05 -17.51 -2.15
N LEU A 138 8.26 -16.19 -2.14
CA LEU A 138 9.59 -15.61 -2.00
C LEU A 138 10.18 -15.90 -0.62
N LYS A 139 9.43 -15.70 0.48
CA LYS A 139 9.90 -16.00 1.85
C LYS A 139 10.30 -17.48 1.96
N GLN A 140 9.49 -18.39 1.42
CA GLN A 140 9.81 -19.82 1.39
C GLN A 140 11.08 -20.12 0.56
N LEU A 141 11.22 -19.52 -0.62
CA LEU A 141 12.43 -19.66 -1.45
C LEU A 141 13.68 -19.19 -0.70
N LEU A 142 13.64 -17.98 -0.15
CA LEU A 142 14.78 -17.39 0.54
C LEU A 142 15.17 -18.21 1.77
N ASN A 143 14.19 -18.69 2.55
CA ASN A 143 14.46 -19.61 3.65
C ASN A 143 15.08 -20.93 3.18
N CYS A 144 14.57 -21.55 2.11
CA CYS A 144 15.17 -22.76 1.55
C CYS A 144 16.62 -22.54 1.10
N VAL A 145 16.91 -21.42 0.45
CA VAL A 145 18.28 -21.08 0.04
C VAL A 145 19.18 -20.95 1.27
N ASN A 146 18.73 -20.22 2.29
CA ASN A 146 19.51 -20.01 3.50
C ASN A 146 19.70 -21.32 4.29
N MET A 147 18.68 -22.19 4.37
CA MET A 147 18.80 -23.52 4.96
C MET A 147 19.77 -24.40 4.19
N PHE A 148 19.72 -24.39 2.86
CA PHE A 148 20.60 -25.19 2.01
C PHE A 148 22.08 -24.81 2.17
N VAL A 149 22.37 -23.53 2.42
CA VAL A 149 23.76 -23.02 2.52
C VAL A 149 24.27 -22.98 3.97
N HIS A 150 23.39 -22.70 4.93
CA HIS A 150 23.76 -22.39 6.31
C HIS A 150 23.06 -23.23 7.37
N ASP A 151 22.17 -24.14 6.98
CA ASP A 151 21.40 -25.02 7.89
C ASP A 151 20.63 -24.24 8.96
N LYS A 152 20.04 -23.10 8.57
CA LYS A 152 19.22 -22.25 9.43
C LYS A 152 18.18 -21.47 8.66
N GLU A 153 17.10 -21.09 9.32
CA GLU A 153 16.09 -20.16 8.80
C GLU A 153 16.40 -18.71 9.19
N ILE A 154 15.79 -17.77 8.49
CA ILE A 154 15.80 -16.35 8.86
C ILE A 154 14.40 -15.98 9.32
N GLU A 155 14.28 -15.71 10.62
CA GLU A 155 13.02 -15.29 11.23
C GLU A 155 12.70 -13.84 10.85
N GLU A 156 13.69 -12.95 10.98
CA GLU A 156 13.54 -11.53 10.67
C GLU A 156 14.39 -11.11 9.48
N TRP A 157 13.72 -10.75 8.38
CA TRP A 157 14.38 -10.30 7.16
C TRP A 157 14.78 -8.83 7.24
N THR A 158 16.00 -8.54 6.79
CA THR A 158 16.45 -7.17 6.46
C THR A 158 16.71 -7.04 4.97
N ASN A 159 16.82 -5.79 4.48
CA ASN A 159 17.24 -5.49 3.10
C ASN A 159 18.54 -6.20 2.72
N SER A 160 19.52 -6.22 3.64
CA SER A 160 20.81 -6.86 3.41
C SER A 160 20.68 -8.38 3.30
N ASP A 161 19.82 -9.00 4.11
CA ASP A 161 19.60 -10.45 4.08
C ASP A 161 18.97 -10.87 2.76
N VAL A 162 17.94 -10.16 2.30
CA VAL A 162 17.27 -10.44 1.02
C VAL A 162 18.27 -10.39 -0.14
N ILE A 163 19.05 -9.32 -0.25
CA ILE A 163 20.06 -9.16 -1.32
C ILE A 163 21.11 -10.29 -1.24
N LYS A 164 21.58 -10.60 -0.03
CA LYS A 164 22.61 -11.62 0.19
C LYS A 164 22.11 -13.01 -0.20
N VAL A 165 20.90 -13.38 0.23
CA VAL A 165 20.30 -14.69 -0.05
C VAL A 165 19.92 -14.81 -1.53
N CYS A 166 19.43 -13.75 -2.18
CA CYS A 166 19.25 -13.75 -3.63
C CYS A 166 20.57 -14.04 -4.38
N LYS A 167 21.68 -13.43 -3.97
CA LYS A 167 23.00 -13.73 -4.55
C LYS A 167 23.45 -15.18 -4.32
N MET A 168 23.12 -15.76 -3.15
CA MET A 168 23.37 -17.19 -2.91
C MET A 168 22.57 -18.06 -3.87
N PHE A 169 21.29 -17.75 -4.06
CA PHE A 169 20.45 -18.43 -5.03
C PHE A 169 21.07 -18.36 -6.43
N ASP A 170 21.44 -17.18 -6.90
CA ASP A 170 22.07 -17.00 -8.22
C ASP A 170 23.36 -17.85 -8.35
N ASN A 171 24.19 -17.90 -7.31
CA ASN A 171 25.42 -18.71 -7.28
C ASN A 171 25.12 -20.22 -7.33
N ILE A 172 24.11 -20.69 -6.60
CA ILE A 172 23.65 -22.08 -6.63
C ILE A 172 23.21 -22.44 -8.04
N MET A 173 22.37 -21.59 -8.64
CA MET A 173 21.77 -21.81 -9.96
C MET A 173 22.78 -21.75 -11.11
N ASN A 174 23.90 -21.04 -10.93
CA ASN A 174 24.98 -20.97 -11.92
C ASN A 174 25.85 -22.24 -12.00
N SER A 175 25.74 -23.17 -11.03
CA SER A 175 26.49 -24.44 -11.06
C SER A 175 25.56 -25.62 -11.36
N ILE A 176 25.93 -26.49 -12.32
CA ILE A 176 25.11 -27.65 -12.71
C ILE A 176 24.76 -28.54 -11.51
N LYS A 177 25.75 -28.82 -10.66
CA LYS A 177 25.57 -29.67 -9.47
C LYS A 177 24.74 -28.96 -8.40
N GLY A 178 24.99 -27.66 -8.17
CA GLY A 178 24.25 -26.86 -7.19
C GLY A 178 22.79 -26.72 -7.59
N SER A 179 22.51 -26.36 -8.84
CA SER A 179 21.15 -26.22 -9.36
C SER A 179 20.36 -27.53 -9.27
N TYR A 180 20.97 -28.68 -9.59
CA TYR A 180 20.33 -29.98 -9.49
C TYR A 180 19.99 -30.35 -8.03
N ASN A 181 20.97 -30.24 -7.13
CA ASN A 181 20.77 -30.58 -5.73
C ASN A 181 19.76 -29.66 -5.05
N PHE A 182 19.86 -28.36 -5.29
CA PHE A 182 18.94 -27.38 -4.71
C PHE A 182 17.53 -27.56 -5.24
N LYS A 183 17.36 -27.87 -6.54
CA LYS A 183 16.04 -28.18 -7.10
C LYS A 183 15.39 -29.36 -6.38
N ILE A 184 16.12 -30.47 -6.20
CA ILE A 184 15.60 -31.64 -5.47
C ILE A 184 15.23 -31.25 -4.03
N PHE A 185 16.14 -30.57 -3.34
CA PHE A 185 15.90 -30.10 -1.98
C PHE A 185 14.62 -29.24 -1.90
N PHE A 186 14.54 -28.18 -2.71
CA PHE A 186 13.41 -27.27 -2.73
C PHE A 186 12.09 -27.98 -3.05
N GLU A 187 12.04 -28.77 -4.13
CA GLU A 187 10.81 -29.45 -4.56
C GLU A 187 10.35 -30.50 -3.53
N THR A 188 11.29 -31.19 -2.86
CA THR A 188 10.94 -32.15 -1.80
C THR A 188 10.52 -31.48 -0.49
N THR A 189 11.09 -30.33 -0.15
CA THR A 189 10.75 -29.58 1.08
C THR A 189 9.43 -28.82 0.95
N THR A 190 9.16 -28.24 -0.23
CA THR A 190 8.06 -27.28 -0.42
C THR A 190 6.89 -27.83 -1.23
N SER A 191 7.09 -28.95 -1.93
CA SER A 191 6.16 -29.46 -2.96
C SER A 191 5.89 -28.45 -4.10
N SER A 192 6.71 -27.41 -4.23
CA SER A 192 6.54 -26.31 -5.19
C SER A 192 7.60 -26.35 -6.30
N SER A 193 7.25 -25.84 -7.48
CA SER A 193 8.18 -25.80 -8.62
C SER A 193 9.12 -24.59 -8.55
N LEU A 194 10.39 -24.79 -8.92
CA LEU A 194 11.37 -23.70 -8.99
C LEU A 194 11.37 -22.96 -10.35
N VAL A 195 10.58 -23.41 -11.33
CA VAL A 195 10.71 -23.00 -12.74
C VAL A 195 10.57 -21.49 -12.94
N SER A 196 9.59 -20.86 -12.30
CA SER A 196 9.37 -19.40 -12.43
C SER A 196 10.50 -18.59 -11.78
N TRP A 197 11.24 -19.16 -10.83
CA TRP A 197 12.34 -18.53 -10.11
C TRP A 197 13.68 -18.62 -10.86
N THR A 198 13.88 -19.65 -11.67
CA THR A 198 15.14 -19.89 -12.38
C THR A 198 15.18 -19.20 -13.75
N LYS A 199 15.68 -17.96 -13.81
CA LYS A 199 15.95 -17.26 -15.09
C LYS A 199 17.39 -16.75 -15.13
N LYS A 200 17.84 -16.30 -16.30
CA LYS A 200 19.23 -15.81 -16.50
C LYS A 200 19.53 -14.49 -15.78
N THR A 201 18.52 -13.65 -15.59
CA THR A 201 18.66 -12.39 -14.85
C THR A 201 18.79 -12.70 -13.35
N PRO A 202 19.73 -12.07 -12.62
CA PRO A 202 19.86 -12.23 -11.17
C PRO A 202 18.52 -12.03 -10.47
N LEU A 203 18.21 -12.88 -9.49
CA LEU A 203 16.89 -12.93 -8.85
C LEU A 203 16.50 -11.57 -8.28
N TYR A 204 17.41 -10.91 -7.55
CA TYR A 204 17.14 -9.62 -6.92
C TYR A 204 16.83 -8.52 -7.95
N ASP A 205 17.64 -8.42 -9.00
CA ASP A 205 17.45 -7.42 -10.05
C ASP A 205 16.10 -7.61 -10.76
N ARG A 206 15.70 -8.87 -10.95
CA ARG A 206 14.39 -9.21 -11.52
C ARG A 206 13.25 -8.79 -10.60
N ILE A 207 13.35 -9.07 -9.31
CA ILE A 207 12.35 -8.62 -8.32
C ILE A 207 12.22 -7.09 -8.37
N CYS A 208 13.33 -6.35 -8.29
CA CYS A 208 13.32 -4.89 -8.34
C CYS A 208 12.74 -4.34 -9.65
N GLN A 209 13.04 -4.97 -10.79
CA GLN A 209 12.49 -4.58 -12.09
C GLN A 209 10.97 -4.70 -12.11
N TYR A 210 10.43 -5.83 -11.64
CA TYR A 210 9.00 -6.11 -11.70
C TYR A 210 8.22 -5.52 -10.52
N MET A 211 8.89 -5.04 -9.49
CA MET A 211 8.32 -4.22 -8.41
C MET A 211 8.23 -2.74 -8.74
N ASP A 212 8.68 -2.30 -9.90
CA ASP A 212 8.62 -0.88 -10.27
C ASP A 212 7.15 -0.37 -10.24
N PRO A 213 6.87 0.73 -9.52
CA PRO A 213 5.50 1.20 -9.36
C PRO A 213 4.90 1.71 -10.66
N GLU A 214 5.69 2.35 -11.53
CA GLU A 214 5.21 2.86 -12.81
C GLU A 214 4.88 1.70 -13.76
N LEU A 215 5.70 0.64 -13.76
CA LEU A 215 5.48 -0.58 -14.53
C LEU A 215 4.19 -1.32 -14.12
N ASN A 216 3.85 -1.29 -12.83
CA ASN A 216 2.63 -1.86 -12.28
C ASN A 216 1.42 -0.91 -12.34
N GLY A 217 1.60 0.32 -12.83
CA GLY A 217 0.51 1.28 -13.03
C GLY A 217 0.07 2.03 -11.76
N PHE A 218 0.89 2.03 -10.70
CA PHE A 218 0.66 2.88 -9.54
C PHE A 218 0.80 4.35 -9.92
N GLU A 219 -0.02 5.19 -9.30
CA GLU A 219 0.00 6.64 -9.57
C GLU A 219 0.38 7.44 -8.33
N LEU A 220 1.21 8.46 -8.55
CA LEU A 220 1.52 9.50 -7.57
C LEU A 220 0.80 10.79 -7.97
N LYS A 221 -0.17 11.23 -7.18
CA LYS A 221 -0.99 12.42 -7.47
C LYS A 221 -1.08 13.35 -6.28
N LYS A 222 -1.44 14.61 -6.51
CA LYS A 222 -2.00 15.48 -5.46
C LYS A 222 -3.51 15.30 -5.41
N ILE A 223 -4.12 15.65 -4.28
CA ILE A 223 -5.59 15.62 -4.16
C ILE A 223 -6.27 16.51 -5.21
N THR A 224 -5.66 17.65 -5.55
CA THR A 224 -6.16 18.57 -6.58
C THR A 224 -6.26 17.95 -7.97
N ASP A 225 -5.45 16.92 -8.23
CA ASP A 225 -5.33 16.26 -9.53
C ASP A 225 -6.10 14.94 -9.57
N LEU A 226 -6.76 14.58 -8.46
CA LEU A 226 -7.57 13.38 -8.37
C LEU A 226 -8.82 13.54 -9.23
N THR A 227 -9.05 12.57 -10.11
CA THR A 227 -10.27 12.49 -10.92
C THR A 227 -11.23 11.46 -10.33
N LYS A 228 -12.53 11.60 -10.62
CA LYS A 228 -13.52 10.58 -10.27
C LYS A 228 -13.11 9.22 -10.83
N ARG A 229 -13.03 8.21 -9.98
CA ARG A 229 -12.58 6.86 -10.29
C ARG A 229 -13.50 5.82 -9.66
N LYS A 230 -13.39 4.57 -10.13
CA LYS A 230 -13.97 3.42 -9.43
C LYS A 230 -13.17 3.14 -8.14
N ASN A 231 -13.55 2.09 -7.42
CA ASN A 231 -12.87 1.62 -6.21
C ASN A 231 -11.36 1.53 -6.43
N ARG A 232 -10.59 2.27 -5.65
CA ARG A 232 -9.13 2.23 -5.63
C ARG A 232 -8.69 2.52 -4.21
N GLU A 233 -7.80 1.69 -3.71
CA GLU A 233 -7.08 1.99 -2.49
C GLU A 233 -6.12 3.17 -2.73
N VAL A 234 -6.11 4.09 -1.77
CA VAL A 234 -5.31 5.32 -1.79
C VAL A 234 -4.64 5.48 -0.43
N TRP A 235 -3.34 5.80 -0.43
CA TRP A 235 -2.61 6.03 0.81
C TRP A 235 -1.81 7.34 0.80
N PHE A 236 -1.59 7.90 1.98
CA PHE A 236 -0.79 9.11 2.17
C PHE A 236 -0.23 9.24 3.60
N ALA A 237 0.89 9.95 3.74
CA ALA A 237 1.65 10.03 5.00
C ALA A 237 1.44 11.35 5.78
N ASN A 238 0.52 12.20 5.36
CA ASN A 238 0.12 13.40 6.09
C ASN A 238 -1.08 13.11 7.01
N GLU A 239 -1.28 13.95 8.03
CA GLU A 239 -2.54 13.91 8.80
C GLU A 239 -3.73 14.38 7.95
N CYS A 240 -4.93 13.93 8.30
CA CYS A 240 -6.17 14.34 7.65
C CYS A 240 -7.28 14.60 8.65
N TYR A 241 -8.27 15.37 8.22
CA TYR A 241 -9.51 15.53 8.96
C TYR A 241 -10.55 14.60 8.36
N ILE A 242 -11.41 14.07 9.22
CA ILE A 242 -12.48 13.19 8.80
C ILE A 242 -13.81 13.77 9.24
N ILE A 243 -14.83 13.57 8.41
CA ILE A 243 -16.21 13.98 8.67
C ILE A 243 -17.14 12.84 8.29
N SER A 244 -18.16 12.56 9.11
CA SER A 244 -19.14 11.53 8.76
C SER A 244 -19.81 11.89 7.43
N LYS A 245 -20.00 10.90 6.55
CA LYS A 245 -20.53 11.16 5.21
C LYS A 245 -21.90 11.82 5.25
N ASN A 246 -22.78 11.36 6.14
CA ASN A 246 -24.13 11.93 6.30
C ASN A 246 -24.06 13.42 6.68
N LEU A 247 -23.19 13.77 7.63
CA LEU A 247 -23.02 15.17 8.04
C LEU A 247 -22.39 16.02 6.94
N PHE A 248 -21.43 15.47 6.19
CA PHE A 248 -20.85 16.16 5.04
C PHE A 248 -21.93 16.51 4.01
N ASP A 249 -22.77 15.53 3.64
CA ASP A 249 -23.85 15.72 2.69
C ASP A 249 -24.84 16.79 3.18
N GLU A 250 -25.26 16.76 4.45
CA GLU A 250 -26.11 17.80 5.05
C GLU A 250 -25.49 19.21 5.01
N ILE A 251 -24.18 19.31 5.26
CA ILE A 251 -23.46 20.58 5.26
C ILE A 251 -23.35 21.13 3.83
N VAL A 252 -23.13 20.27 2.84
CA VAL A 252 -23.09 20.65 1.41
C VAL A 252 -24.47 21.08 0.94
N ASP A 253 -25.52 20.30 1.22
CA ASP A 253 -26.90 20.57 0.80
C ASP A 253 -27.46 21.86 1.43
N SER A 254 -27.05 22.18 2.67
CA SER A 254 -27.44 23.43 3.34
C SER A 254 -26.70 24.67 2.84
N GLY A 255 -25.75 24.53 1.90
CA GLY A 255 -24.97 25.64 1.35
C GLY A 255 -23.99 26.27 2.34
N LYS A 256 -23.78 25.68 3.52
CA LYS A 256 -22.93 26.24 4.58
C LYS A 256 -21.45 26.30 4.19
N LEU A 257 -21.00 25.49 3.23
CA LEU A 257 -19.63 25.52 2.71
C LEU A 257 -19.47 26.43 1.48
N ALA A 258 -20.53 27.12 1.03
CA ALA A 258 -20.46 27.95 -0.17
C ALA A 258 -19.35 29.02 -0.09
N HIS A 259 -19.11 29.59 1.08
CA HIS A 259 -18.04 30.57 1.30
C HIS A 259 -16.63 30.00 1.09
N ILE A 260 -16.41 28.71 1.37
CA ILE A 260 -15.10 28.06 1.21
C ILE A 260 -14.81 27.74 -0.27
N LEU A 261 -15.85 27.70 -1.11
CA LEU A 261 -15.74 27.47 -2.56
C LEU A 261 -15.46 28.75 -3.36
N ILE A 262 -15.58 29.94 -2.73
CA ILE A 262 -15.50 31.24 -3.42
C ILE A 262 -14.09 31.86 -3.33
N ASP A 263 -13.21 31.38 -2.45
CA ASP A 263 -11.86 31.92 -2.22
C ASP A 263 -10.82 31.45 -3.26
N ASP A 264 -11.13 31.60 -4.56
CA ASP A 264 -10.14 31.62 -5.65
C ASP A 264 -10.32 32.92 -6.46
N LYS A 265 -9.71 34.00 -5.97
CA LYS A 265 -9.26 35.13 -6.79
C LYS A 265 -7.79 35.41 -6.51
#